data_AF-A0AA45JHW9-F1
#
_entry.id   AF-A0AA45JHW9-F1
#
_cell.length_a   1.000
_cell.length_b   1.000
_cell.length_c   1.000
_cell.angle_alpha   90.00
_cell.angle_beta   90.00
_cell.angle_gamma   90.00
#
_symmetry.space_group_name_H-M   'P 1'
#
loop_
_entity.id
_entity.type
_entity.pdbx_description
1 polymer ?
#
loop_
_entity_poly.entity_id
_entity_poly.type
_entity_poly.pdbx_seq_one_letter_code
_entity_poly.pdbx_strand_id
1 'polypeptide(L)'
;MSVNLPLLIVLGGMIAAGAYLLMDRSLIKMLLGLMLVGNAINVMILVVAGPSGSPPIRGKESGQEADADPLAQAMILTAIVIMMGVAAFVLALVYRRYVLNRDEGENDDDVPDDPEDRKIVAGSLETAGDRDRSDDPRTLADTEAGDLFDDKGHPLTRAEFEALHRTVIETDLLMPDDDVVDELGSDDEEEES
;
A
#
# COMPACT_ATOMS: atom_id res chain seq x y z
N MET A 1 38.95 11.02 7.84
CA MET A 1 37.59 11.20 8.42
C MET A 1 37.46 10.27 9.61
N SER A 2 37.40 10.79 10.84
CA SER A 2 37.05 9.97 12.00
C SER A 2 35.53 9.81 12.00
N VAL A 3 35.05 8.58 11.77
CA VAL A 3 33.61 8.28 11.82
C VAL A 3 33.15 8.43 13.27
N ASN A 4 32.19 9.32 13.53
CA ASN A 4 31.61 9.53 14.86
C ASN A 4 30.65 8.39 15.20
N LEU A 5 31.21 7.26 15.64
CA LEU A 5 30.45 6.06 16.00
C LEU A 5 29.30 6.30 17.00
N PRO A 6 29.47 7.12 18.06
CA PRO A 6 28.37 7.40 18.99
C PRO A 6 27.20 8.10 18.30
N LEU A 7 27.49 9.02 17.38
CA LEU A 7 26.47 9.76 16.65
C LEU A 7 25.68 8.84 15.71
N LEU A 8 26.35 7.88 15.06
CA LEU A 8 25.68 6.87 14.23
C LEU A 8 24.77 5.94 15.04
N ILE A 9 25.19 5.55 16.25
CA ILE A 9 24.35 4.72 17.13
C ILE A 9 23.10 5.48 17.56
N VAL A 10 23.24 6.75 17.97
CA VAL A 10 22.09 7.60 18.31
C VAL A 10 21.16 7.74 17.11
N LEU A 11 21.71 7.95 15.92
CA LEU A 11 20.94 8.08 14.70
C LEU A 11 20.14 6.81 14.37
N GLY A 12 20.78 5.65 14.46
CA GLY A 12 20.12 4.35 14.29
C GLY A 12 19.01 4.15 15.32
N GLY A 13 19.25 4.54 16.58
CA GLY A 13 18.24 4.50 17.65
C GLY A 13 17.05 5.43 17.36
N MET A 14 17.29 6.65 16.90
CA MET A 14 16.23 7.60 16.54
C MET A 14 15.39 7.09 15.36
N ILE A 15 16.03 6.55 14.32
CA ILE A 15 15.33 5.98 13.16
C ILE A 15 14.52 4.75 13.59
N ALA A 16 15.10 3.84 14.38
CA ALA A 16 14.40 2.65 14.86
C ALA A 16 13.20 3.00 15.76
N ALA A 17 13.38 3.92 16.72
CA ALA A 17 12.30 4.38 17.57
C ALA A 17 11.21 5.13 16.78
N GLY A 18 11.62 5.93 15.79
CA GLY A 18 10.69 6.63 14.91
C GLY A 18 9.88 5.67 14.03
N ALA A 19 10.54 4.66 13.45
CA ALA A 19 9.88 3.59 12.70
C ALA A 19 8.92 2.77 13.57
N TYR A 20 9.30 2.48 14.82
CA TYR A 20 8.41 1.82 15.78
C TYR A 20 7.15 2.64 16.06
N LEU A 21 7.30 3.95 16.30
CA LEU A 21 6.16 4.84 16.54
C LEU A 21 5.26 5.01 15.29
N LEU A 22 5.83 4.92 14.09
CA LEU A 22 5.06 4.95 12.83
C LEU A 22 4.17 3.72 12.64
N MET A 23 4.49 2.61 13.30
CA MET A 23 3.67 1.38 13.25
C MET A 23 2.56 1.37 14.31
N ASP A 24 2.46 2.39 15.16
CA ASP A 24 1.40 2.49 16.17
C ASP A 24 0.07 2.91 15.52
N ARG A 25 -1.04 2.52 16.13
CA ARG A 25 -2.39 2.89 15.67
C ARG A 25 -2.75 4.34 15.97
N SER A 26 -2.16 4.93 17.00
CA SER A 26 -2.45 6.30 17.42
C SER A 26 -1.83 7.31 16.45
N LEU A 27 -2.66 8.21 15.91
CA LEU A 27 -2.24 9.25 14.97
C LEU A 27 -1.23 10.21 15.60
N ILE A 28 -1.37 10.54 16.88
CA ILE A 28 -0.41 11.38 17.60
C ILE A 28 0.94 10.69 17.71
N LYS A 29 0.98 9.40 18.04
CA LYS A 29 2.24 8.65 18.13
C LYS A 29 2.91 8.50 16.77
N MET A 30 2.13 8.23 15.72
CA MET A 30 2.63 8.21 14.35
C MET A 30 3.22 9.58 13.95
N LEU A 31 2.57 10.69 14.31
CA LEU A 31 3.10 12.04 14.09
C LEU A 31 4.43 12.27 14.82
N LEU A 32 4.53 11.84 16.08
CA LEU A 32 5.79 11.90 16.84
C LEU A 32 6.88 11.03 16.20
N GLY A 33 6.52 9.86 15.68
CA GLY A 33 7.41 8.98 14.92
C GLY A 33 7.95 9.67 13.67
N LEU A 34 7.07 10.28 12.87
CA LEU A 34 7.45 11.04 11.68
C LEU A 34 8.40 12.20 12.02
N MET A 35 8.08 12.97 13.07
CA MET A 35 8.97 14.04 13.54
C MET A 35 10.33 13.51 13.97
N LEU A 36 10.38 12.39 14.70
CA LEU A 36 11.62 11.81 15.17
C LEU A 36 12.50 11.35 14.01
N VAL A 37 11.92 10.66 13.02
CA VAL A 37 12.62 10.25 11.79
C VAL A 37 13.12 11.46 11.01
N GLY A 38 12.29 12.50 10.83
CA GLY A 38 12.73 13.70 10.12
C GLY A 38 13.89 14.42 10.79
N ASN A 39 13.88 14.50 12.12
CA ASN A 39 15.03 15.04 12.87
C ASN A 39 16.27 14.16 12.70
N ALA A 40 16.12 12.82 12.70
CA ALA A 40 17.23 11.91 12.45
C ALA A 40 17.81 12.09 11.03
N ILE A 41 16.98 12.27 10.01
CA ILE A 41 17.42 12.55 8.63
C ILE A 41 18.17 13.89 8.55
N ASN A 42 17.68 14.93 9.23
CA ASN A 42 18.39 16.21 9.28
C ASN A 42 19.80 16.07 9.88
N VAL A 43 19.93 15.29 10.95
CA VAL A 43 21.25 14.99 11.53
C VAL A 43 22.08 14.11 10.59
N MET A 44 21.47 13.15 9.88
CA MET A 44 22.16 12.32 8.88
C MET A 44 22.81 13.17 7.79
N ILE A 45 22.07 14.16 7.27
CA ILE A 45 22.58 15.08 6.25
C ILE A 45 23.82 15.82 6.78
N LEU A 46 23.80 16.27 8.04
CA LEU A 46 24.96 16.92 8.66
C LEU A 46 26.18 15.98 8.78
N VAL A 47 25.95 14.70 9.09
CA VAL A 47 27.04 13.70 9.17
C VAL A 47 27.66 13.44 7.78
N VAL A 48 26.82 13.34 6.76
CA VAL A 48 27.25 13.10 5.37
C VAL A 48 27.95 14.34 4.78
N ALA A 49 27.53 15.54 5.17
CA ALA A 49 28.11 16.82 4.73
C ALA A 49 29.57 17.03 5.14
N GLY A 50 30.07 16.25 6.11
CA GLY A 50 31.49 16.21 6.47
C GLY A 50 31.85 16.98 7.75
N PRO A 51 33.13 17.35 7.92
CA PRO A 51 33.62 17.91 9.17
C PRO A 51 33.05 19.30 9.48
N SER A 52 32.99 19.64 10.77
CA SER A 52 32.59 20.98 11.21
C SER A 52 33.59 22.02 10.73
N GLY A 53 33.11 22.96 9.93
CA GLY A 53 33.88 24.09 9.42
C GLY A 53 33.41 25.42 9.99
N SER A 54 34.03 26.50 9.50
CA SER A 54 33.61 27.86 9.79
C SER A 54 32.17 28.12 9.31
N PRO A 55 31.39 29.00 9.97
CA PRO A 55 30.06 29.34 9.50
C PRO A 55 30.15 29.88 8.06
N PRO A 56 29.33 29.40 7.10
CA PRO A 56 29.39 29.82 5.70
C PRO A 56 28.76 31.21 5.51
N ILE A 57 29.32 32.21 6.20
CA ILE A 57 28.89 33.60 6.22
C ILE A 57 30.14 34.43 5.97
N ARG A 58 30.12 35.23 4.91
CA ARG A 58 31.27 36.09 4.56
C ARG A 58 31.69 36.97 5.74
N GLY A 59 32.99 36.93 6.05
CA GLY A 59 33.58 37.75 7.11
C GLY A 59 33.38 37.21 8.53
N LYS A 60 32.82 35.99 8.69
CA LYS A 60 32.84 35.26 9.96
C LYS A 60 33.78 34.09 9.88
N GLU A 61 34.85 34.13 10.65
CA GLU A 61 35.80 33.04 10.80
C GLU A 61 35.75 32.52 12.25
N SER A 62 35.71 31.20 12.42
CA SER A 62 35.82 30.54 13.74
C SER A 62 37.21 29.90 13.95
N GLY A 63 38.18 30.21 13.08
CA GLY A 63 39.53 29.64 13.14
C GLY A 63 39.65 28.23 12.55
N GLN A 64 38.66 27.78 11.76
CA GLN A 64 38.71 26.54 10.99
C GLN A 64 39.10 26.81 9.54
N GLU A 65 39.93 25.92 8.97
CA GLU A 65 40.53 26.06 7.63
C GLU A 65 39.52 26.03 6.47
N ALA A 66 38.36 25.40 6.68
CA ALA A 66 37.30 25.28 5.69
C ALA A 66 35.96 25.69 6.28
N ASP A 67 35.08 26.24 5.44
CA ASP A 67 33.69 26.52 5.78
C ASP A 67 32.88 25.21 5.83
N ALA A 68 31.85 25.19 6.68
CA ALA A 68 30.87 24.12 6.68
C ALA A 68 30.04 24.15 5.38
N ASP A 69 29.59 22.99 4.90
CA ASP A 69 28.87 22.88 3.62
C ASP A 69 27.57 23.72 3.61
N PRO A 70 27.50 24.81 2.81
CA PRO A 70 26.33 25.66 2.75
C PRO A 70 25.13 24.98 2.07
N LEU A 71 25.37 24.02 1.18
CA LEU A 71 24.31 23.29 0.49
C LEU A 71 23.56 22.40 1.49
N ALA A 72 24.30 21.65 2.32
CA ALA A 72 23.72 20.82 3.36
C ALA A 72 22.88 21.64 4.36
N GLN A 73 23.37 22.83 4.76
CA GLN A 73 22.61 23.72 5.66
C GLN A 73 21.31 24.22 5.04
N ALA A 74 21.34 24.61 3.76
CA ALA A 74 20.14 25.03 3.05
C ALA A 74 19.11 23.89 2.95
N MET A 75 19.56 22.67 2.62
CA MET A 75 18.71 21.49 2.55
C MET A 75 18.03 21.16 3.89
N ILE A 76 18.77 21.23 4.99
CA ILE A 76 18.23 21.00 6.34
C ILE A 76 17.19 22.06 6.68
N LEU A 77 17.44 23.34 6.37
CA LEU A 77 16.48 24.42 6.63
C LEU A 77 15.17 24.18 5.85
N THR A 78 15.25 23.80 4.57
CA THR A 78 14.08 23.47 3.77
C THR A 78 13.32 22.27 4.35
N ALA A 79 14.03 21.22 4.75
CA ALA A 79 13.43 20.04 5.36
C ALA A 79 12.69 20.37 6.67
N ILE A 80 13.26 21.23 7.52
CA ILE A 80 12.62 21.67 8.77
C ILE A 80 11.29 22.38 8.49
N VAL A 81 11.26 23.30 7.52
CA VAL A 81 10.05 24.07 7.20
C VAL A 81 8.95 23.15 6.64
N ILE A 82 9.31 22.24 5.73
CA ILE A 82 8.36 21.26 5.18
C ILE A 82 7.82 20.37 6.32
N MET A 83 8.68 19.86 7.19
CA MET A 83 8.28 19.01 8.30
C MET A 83 7.32 19.73 9.26
N MET A 84 7.59 20.99 9.60
CA MET A 84 6.67 21.78 10.41
C MET A 84 5.32 21.99 9.71
N GLY A 85 5.30 22.22 8.40
CA GLY A 85 4.08 22.37 7.62
C GLY A 85 3.24 21.08 7.60
N VAL A 86 3.87 19.94 7.30
CA VAL A 86 3.20 18.63 7.31
C VAL A 86 2.70 18.29 8.70
N ALA A 87 3.51 18.52 9.74
CA ALA A 87 3.11 18.26 11.12
C ALA A 87 1.93 19.12 11.56
N ALA A 88 1.94 20.41 11.26
CA ALA A 88 0.82 21.30 11.58
C ALA A 88 -0.45 20.89 10.84
N PHE A 89 -0.32 20.47 9.57
CA PHE A 89 -1.43 19.96 8.78
C PHE A 89 -2.02 18.67 9.37
N VAL A 90 -1.19 17.67 9.65
CA VAL A 90 -1.62 16.40 10.27
C VAL A 90 -2.25 16.67 11.64
N LEU A 91 -1.64 17.52 12.47
CA LEU A 91 -2.20 17.87 13.77
C LEU A 91 -3.56 18.57 13.66
N ALA A 92 -3.75 19.44 12.65
CA ALA A 92 -5.03 20.06 12.37
C ALA A 92 -6.10 19.03 11.94
N LEU A 93 -5.72 18.02 11.16
CA LEU A 93 -6.61 16.91 10.80
C LEU A 93 -6.98 16.04 12.01
N VAL A 94 -6.01 15.70 12.86
CA VAL A 94 -6.24 14.96 14.10
C VAL A 94 -7.19 15.75 15.01
N TYR A 95 -6.94 17.05 15.18
CA TYR A 95 -7.84 17.92 15.93
C TYR A 95 -9.24 17.99 15.30
N ARG A 96 -9.33 18.08 13.97
CA ARG A 96 -10.61 18.09 13.27
C ARG A 96 -11.38 16.78 13.48
N ARG A 97 -10.71 15.64 13.43
CA ARG A 97 -11.28 14.31 13.69
C ARG A 97 -11.81 14.23 15.12
N TYR A 98 -10.98 14.61 16.09
CA TYR A 98 -11.36 14.72 17.50
C TYR A 98 -12.62 15.56 17.74
N VAL A 99 -12.76 16.69 17.04
CA VAL A 99 -13.94 17.55 17.17
C VAL A 99 -15.19 16.90 16.59
N LEU A 100 -15.08 16.14 15.49
CA LEU A 100 -16.23 15.52 14.82
C LEU A 100 -16.79 14.33 15.60
N ASN A 101 -15.93 13.51 16.19
CA ASN A 101 -16.34 12.28 16.86
C ASN A 101 -16.43 12.43 18.39
N ARG A 102 -16.36 13.67 18.89
CA ARG A 102 -16.36 13.99 20.34
C ARG A 102 -17.57 13.44 21.09
N ASP A 103 -18.69 13.24 20.40
CA ASP A 103 -19.94 12.78 21.00
C ASP A 103 -20.05 11.24 21.12
N GLU A 104 -19.12 10.48 20.51
CA GLU A 104 -19.17 9.01 20.46
C GLU A 104 -18.41 8.30 21.60
N GLY A 105 -17.66 9.03 22.44
CA GLY A 105 -17.11 8.53 23.71
C GLY A 105 -15.99 7.49 23.61
N GLU A 106 -15.57 7.09 22.40
CA GLU A 106 -14.49 6.12 22.16
C GLU A 106 -13.13 6.81 21.90
N ASN A 107 -12.02 6.09 22.07
CA ASN A 107 -10.66 6.63 21.91
C ASN A 107 -10.41 7.10 20.46
N ASP A 108 -10.68 8.39 20.23
CA ASP A 108 -10.75 9.00 18.91
C ASP A 108 -9.39 9.39 18.31
N ASP A 109 -8.30 8.70 18.67
CA ASP A 109 -6.97 8.94 18.08
C ASP A 109 -6.45 7.73 17.29
N ASP A 110 -7.05 6.54 17.48
CA ASP A 110 -6.61 5.32 16.83
C ASP A 110 -7.19 5.17 15.41
N VAL A 111 -6.37 4.80 14.44
CA VAL A 111 -6.82 4.49 13.09
C VAL A 111 -7.76 3.27 13.14
N PRO A 112 -9.03 3.39 12.70
CA PRO A 112 -9.99 2.29 12.73
C PRO A 112 -9.67 1.24 11.65
N ASP A 113 -10.06 -0.01 11.91
CA ASP A 113 -10.01 -1.06 10.88
C ASP A 113 -11.10 -0.81 9.85
N ASP A 114 -10.76 -1.00 8.57
CA ASP A 114 -11.75 -0.94 7.50
C ASP A 114 -12.72 -2.13 7.63
N PRO A 115 -14.05 -1.92 7.65
CA PRO A 115 -15.01 -3.01 7.59
C PRO A 115 -14.85 -3.90 6.34
N GLU A 116 -14.32 -3.37 5.23
CA GLU A 116 -14.03 -4.14 4.02
C GLU A 116 -12.87 -5.12 4.22
N ASP A 117 -11.80 -4.71 4.92
CA ASP A 117 -10.69 -5.61 5.27
C ASP A 117 -11.17 -6.82 6.08
N ARG A 118 -12.11 -6.61 7.01
CA ARG A 118 -12.69 -7.69 7.81
C ARG A 118 -13.53 -8.64 6.96
N LYS A 119 -14.18 -8.15 5.91
CA LYS A 119 -14.95 -8.98 4.96
C LYS A 119 -14.05 -9.80 4.06
N ILE A 120 -12.86 -9.33 3.71
CA ILE A 120 -11.89 -10.13 2.93
C ILE A 120 -11.39 -11.31 3.77
N VAL A 121 -11.03 -11.06 5.03
CA VAL A 121 -10.55 -12.13 5.94
C VAL A 121 -11.63 -13.16 6.27
N ALA A 122 -12.87 -12.71 6.45
CA ALA A 122 -14.01 -13.59 6.72
C ALA A 122 -14.70 -14.12 5.46
N GLY A 123 -14.34 -13.56 4.30
CA GLY A 123 -14.95 -13.86 3.01
C GLY A 123 -14.48 -15.23 2.52
N SER A 124 -15.39 -15.94 1.88
CA SER A 124 -15.04 -17.10 1.05
C SER A 124 -15.03 -16.67 -0.42
N LEU A 125 -14.39 -17.46 -1.28
CA LEU A 125 -14.46 -17.28 -2.74
C LEU A 125 -15.92 -17.22 -3.22
N GLU A 126 -16.86 -17.87 -2.52
CA GLU A 126 -18.28 -17.80 -2.84
C GLU A 126 -18.91 -16.41 -2.65
N THR A 127 -18.29 -15.55 -1.83
CA THR A 127 -18.78 -14.21 -1.46
C THR A 127 -17.90 -13.08 -2.00
N ALA A 128 -16.95 -13.41 -2.87
CA ALA A 128 -16.04 -12.43 -3.45
C ALA A 128 -16.82 -11.43 -4.33
N GLY A 129 -16.43 -10.15 -4.29
CA GLY A 129 -17.17 -9.09 -5.00
C GLY A 129 -16.96 -9.10 -6.51
N ASP A 130 -15.88 -9.73 -6.95
CA ASP A 130 -15.50 -10.06 -8.32
C ASP A 130 -16.07 -11.40 -8.79
N ARG A 131 -16.73 -12.17 -7.91
CA ARG A 131 -17.40 -13.40 -8.29
C ARG A 131 -18.40 -13.11 -9.39
N ASP A 132 -18.14 -13.67 -10.55
CA ASP A 132 -19.03 -13.55 -11.68
C ASP A 132 -19.94 -14.80 -11.75
N ARG A 133 -20.85 -14.81 -12.73
CA ARG A 133 -21.70 -16.00 -12.95
C ARG A 133 -20.96 -17.13 -13.66
N SER A 134 -19.79 -16.84 -14.19
CA SER A 134 -18.96 -17.68 -15.04
C SER A 134 -18.00 -18.56 -14.25
N ASP A 135 -17.71 -18.19 -13.00
CA ASP A 135 -16.88 -18.99 -12.09
C ASP A 135 -17.46 -20.38 -11.84
N ASP A 136 -16.61 -21.42 -11.89
CA ASP A 136 -17.02 -22.80 -11.65
C ASP A 136 -17.69 -22.92 -10.26
N PRO A 137 -18.96 -23.36 -10.17
CA PRO A 137 -19.70 -23.43 -8.93
C PRO A 137 -19.16 -24.47 -7.93
N ARG A 138 -18.23 -25.34 -8.33
CA ARG A 138 -17.60 -26.37 -7.49
C ARG A 138 -16.18 -26.02 -7.06
N THR A 139 -15.40 -25.42 -7.95
CA THR A 139 -13.97 -25.14 -7.69
C THR A 139 -13.67 -23.68 -7.41
N LEU A 140 -14.58 -22.77 -7.79
CA LEU A 140 -14.49 -21.31 -7.59
C LEU A 140 -13.21 -20.72 -8.22
N ALA A 141 -12.71 -21.35 -9.28
CA ALA A 141 -11.57 -20.88 -10.05
C ALA A 141 -12.05 -20.15 -11.30
N ASP A 142 -11.39 -19.04 -11.62
CA ASP A 142 -11.51 -18.37 -12.91
C ASP A 142 -11.18 -19.40 -14.01
N THR A 143 -12.19 -19.75 -14.80
CA THR A 143 -12.03 -20.69 -15.91
C THR A 143 -12.17 -19.93 -17.22
N GLU A 144 -11.32 -20.18 -18.21
CA GLU A 144 -11.45 -19.56 -19.55
C GLU A 144 -12.78 -19.96 -20.22
N ALA A 145 -13.37 -21.07 -19.75
CA ALA A 145 -14.68 -21.61 -20.10
C ALA A 145 -15.89 -20.93 -19.42
N GLY A 146 -15.74 -19.71 -18.88
CA GLY A 146 -16.71 -19.06 -18.01
C GLY A 146 -18.21 -19.16 -18.37
N ASP A 147 -18.60 -19.24 -19.65
CA ASP A 147 -20.03 -19.28 -20.03
C ASP A 147 -20.62 -20.71 -20.14
N LEU A 148 -19.91 -21.73 -19.71
CA LEU A 148 -20.31 -23.15 -19.86
C LEU A 148 -21.21 -23.67 -18.75
N PHE A 149 -21.93 -22.83 -18.01
CA PHE A 149 -22.90 -23.26 -16.99
C PHE A 149 -24.33 -22.73 -17.24
N ASP A 150 -25.33 -23.59 -17.02
CA ASP A 150 -26.74 -23.21 -17.20
C ASP A 150 -27.17 -22.22 -16.09
N ASP A 151 -28.36 -21.62 -16.22
CA ASP A 151 -28.91 -20.71 -15.19
C ASP A 151 -29.03 -21.34 -13.78
N LYS A 152 -28.79 -22.65 -13.65
CA LYS A 152 -28.83 -23.43 -12.41
C LYS A 152 -27.44 -23.91 -11.95
N GLY A 153 -26.36 -23.57 -12.67
CA GLY A 153 -24.98 -23.92 -12.34
C GLY A 153 -24.58 -25.36 -12.72
N HIS A 154 -25.27 -26.00 -13.65
CA HIS A 154 -24.82 -27.28 -14.24
C HIS A 154 -23.96 -27.03 -15.48
N PRO A 155 -22.91 -27.84 -15.73
CA PRO A 155 -22.11 -27.71 -16.94
C PRO A 155 -22.98 -27.95 -18.19
N LEU A 156 -22.90 -27.05 -19.17
CA LEU A 156 -23.56 -27.19 -20.48
C LEU A 156 -22.94 -28.35 -21.24
N THR A 157 -23.79 -29.11 -21.93
CA THR A 157 -23.31 -30.07 -22.92
C THR A 157 -22.82 -29.34 -24.17
N ARG A 158 -21.90 -29.95 -24.94
CA ARG A 158 -21.36 -29.39 -26.19
C ARG A 158 -22.44 -28.87 -27.14
N ALA A 159 -23.53 -29.63 -27.29
CA ALA A 159 -24.65 -29.28 -28.15
C ALA A 159 -25.46 -28.08 -27.64
N GLU A 160 -25.58 -27.93 -26.32
CA GLU A 160 -26.26 -26.78 -25.69
C GLU A 160 -25.41 -25.52 -25.78
N PHE A 161 -24.09 -25.63 -25.61
CA PHE A 161 -23.14 -24.53 -25.80
C PHE A 161 -23.20 -24.00 -27.25
N GLU A 162 -23.03 -24.87 -28.26
CA GLU A 162 -23.11 -24.50 -29.67
C GLU A 162 -24.45 -23.85 -30.06
N ALA A 163 -25.54 -24.22 -29.40
CA ALA A 163 -26.87 -23.65 -29.63
C ALA A 163 -27.03 -22.25 -29.01
N LEU A 164 -26.52 -22.04 -27.79
CA LEU A 164 -26.54 -20.76 -27.09
C LEU A 164 -25.62 -19.75 -27.80
N HIS A 165 -24.42 -20.19 -28.15
CA HIS A 165 -23.38 -19.38 -28.79
C HIS A 165 -23.82 -18.85 -30.17
N ARG A 166 -24.64 -19.62 -30.92
CA ARG A 166 -25.24 -19.19 -32.19
C ARG A 166 -26.18 -17.97 -32.06
N THR A 167 -26.72 -17.73 -30.87
CA THR A 167 -27.66 -16.62 -30.60
C THR A 167 -26.99 -15.38 -30.01
N VAL A 168 -25.75 -15.51 -29.53
CA VAL A 168 -24.95 -14.40 -29.02
C VAL A 168 -24.19 -13.77 -30.19
N ILE A 169 -24.44 -12.49 -30.47
CA ILE A 169 -23.69 -11.75 -31.49
C ILE A 169 -22.40 -11.28 -30.83
N GLU A 170 -21.31 -12.04 -31.01
CA GLU A 170 -20.02 -11.66 -30.46
C GLU A 170 -19.39 -10.48 -31.22
N THR A 171 -18.73 -9.60 -30.47
CA THR A 171 -17.89 -8.55 -31.04
C THR A 171 -16.48 -9.12 -31.10
N ASP A 172 -15.84 -9.04 -32.27
CA ASP A 172 -14.56 -9.61 -32.79
C ASP A 172 -13.28 -9.53 -31.90
N LEU A 173 -13.41 -9.55 -30.57
CA LEU A 173 -12.37 -9.33 -29.57
C LEU A 173 -12.06 -10.58 -28.72
N LEU A 174 -12.77 -11.70 -28.91
CA LEU A 174 -12.54 -12.98 -28.24
C LEU A 174 -11.77 -13.97 -29.14
N MET A 175 -11.05 -14.91 -28.54
CA MET A 175 -10.24 -15.92 -29.24
C MET A 175 -11.13 -16.98 -29.93
N PRO A 176 -10.61 -17.73 -30.93
CA PRO A 176 -11.38 -18.73 -31.67
C PRO A 176 -11.82 -19.91 -30.78
N ASP A 177 -13.06 -20.36 -30.94
CA ASP A 177 -13.76 -21.41 -30.18
C ASP A 177 -13.04 -22.77 -30.05
N ASP A 178 -12.04 -23.04 -30.90
CA ASP A 178 -11.39 -24.35 -31.01
C ASP A 178 -10.67 -24.78 -29.71
N ASP A 179 -10.16 -23.83 -28.91
CA ASP A 179 -9.43 -24.14 -27.67
C ASP A 179 -10.38 -24.49 -26.49
N VAL A 180 -11.64 -24.03 -26.51
CA VAL A 180 -12.63 -24.20 -25.42
C VAL A 180 -13.37 -25.54 -25.55
N VAL A 181 -13.62 -25.97 -26.79
CA VAL A 181 -14.38 -27.18 -27.08
C VAL A 181 -13.60 -28.46 -26.75
N ASP A 182 -12.27 -28.39 -26.71
CA ASP A 182 -11.39 -29.52 -26.35
C ASP A 182 -11.35 -29.80 -24.84
N GLU A 183 -11.68 -28.82 -23.98
CA GLU A 183 -11.79 -29.01 -22.52
C GLU A 183 -13.06 -29.76 -22.09
N LEU A 184 -14.09 -29.81 -22.94
CA LEU A 184 -15.40 -30.39 -22.62
C LEU A 184 -15.41 -31.93 -22.48
N GLY A 185 -14.32 -32.62 -22.82
CA GLY A 185 -14.22 -34.08 -22.73
C GLY A 185 -15.10 -34.81 -23.75
N SER A 186 -14.50 -35.73 -24.50
CA SER A 186 -15.21 -36.55 -25.49
C SER A 186 -15.98 -37.69 -24.80
N ASP A 187 -17.23 -37.48 -24.43
CA ASP A 187 -18.14 -38.56 -23.99
C ASP A 187 -18.92 -39.18 -25.16
N ASP A 188 -18.25 -39.39 -26.29
CA ASP A 188 -18.72 -40.29 -27.36
C ASP A 188 -17.76 -41.49 -27.42
N GLU A 189 -17.87 -42.42 -26.45
CA GLU A 189 -17.63 -43.86 -26.61
C GLU A 189 -17.82 -44.61 -25.27
N GLU A 190 -18.44 -45.80 -25.32
CA GLU A 190 -18.72 -46.80 -24.26
C GLU A 190 -20.04 -46.62 -23.46
N GLU A 191 -21.02 -47.55 -23.43
CA GLU A 191 -21.06 -48.97 -23.78
C GLU A 191 -22.52 -49.46 -23.92
N GLU A 192 -22.73 -50.39 -24.86
CA GLU A 192 -23.90 -51.27 -24.96
C GLU A 192 -24.08 -52.11 -23.67
N SER A 193 -25.31 -52.17 -23.12
CA SER A 193 -25.96 -53.42 -22.67
C SER A 193 -27.45 -53.25 -22.38
#